data_AF-A0A3L6TCS2-F1
#
_entry.id   AF-A0A3L6TCS2-F1
#
_cell.length_a   1.000
_cell.length_b   1.000
_cell.length_c   1.000
_cell.angle_alpha   90.00
_cell.angle_beta   90.00
_cell.angle_gamma   90.00
#
_symmetry.space_group_name_H-M   'P 1'
#
loop_
_entity.id
_entity.type
_entity.pdbx_description
1 polymer ?
#
loop_
_entity_poly.entity_id
_entity_poly.type
_entity_poly.pdbx_seq_one_letter_code
_entity_poly.pdbx_strand_id
1 'polypeptide(L)'
;MAAAATTCRRRTRPPLAALPTSPAALVVALLAVAVLLCNGGGSAAAGAGQLDVGYYSKTCPAAEDIVRNETAAAVGESPDLAAALLRLHYHDCFVQGCDASVLLDSTPTNTAEKDAMPNGSLRGFDLVARVKDRLEQACPATVSCADILALMARDAVALSQGPSWPVALGRRDGRTSSAASCGELPPLRGDVNLLVHAFAAKGLGVKDLVLILENHRESLSASRQNQLELYQTGSNGTQGVVVMCLFDS
;
A
#
# COMPACT_ATOMS: atom_id res chain seq x y z
N MET A 1 -23.19 16.69 -10.38
CA MET A 1 -22.00 16.07 -11.01
C MET A 1 -20.95 15.85 -9.93
N ALA A 2 -20.93 14.66 -9.30
CA ALA A 2 -19.87 14.22 -8.38
C ALA A 2 -20.10 12.72 -8.12
N ALA A 3 -19.62 11.86 -9.02
CA ALA A 3 -19.78 10.40 -8.90
C ALA A 3 -18.52 9.65 -9.36
N ALA A 4 -17.33 10.20 -9.05
CA ALA A 4 -16.04 9.60 -9.42
C ALA A 4 -15.10 9.38 -8.23
N ALA A 5 -15.61 9.35 -6.99
CA ALA A 5 -14.84 9.00 -5.80
C ALA A 5 -15.00 7.50 -5.46
N THR A 6 -14.56 6.61 -6.34
CA THR A 6 -14.55 5.16 -6.06
C THR A 6 -13.14 4.61 -6.17
N THR A 7 -12.38 4.97 -5.14
CA THR A 7 -10.96 5.18 -5.24
C THR A 7 -10.29 4.44 -4.09
N CYS A 8 -9.67 3.29 -4.38
CA CYS A 8 -9.03 2.35 -3.43
C CYS A 8 -9.89 1.81 -2.26
N ARG A 9 -11.00 2.46 -1.94
CA ARG A 9 -12.03 2.04 -1.01
C ARG A 9 -12.89 1.01 -1.74
N ARG A 10 -13.07 -0.16 -1.14
CA ARG A 10 -13.81 -1.33 -1.66
C ARG A 10 -14.84 -0.94 -2.74
N ARG A 11 -14.78 -1.58 -3.91
CA ARG A 11 -15.95 -1.66 -4.81
C ARG A 11 -17.10 -2.21 -3.96
N THR A 12 -18.09 -1.39 -3.62
CA THR A 12 -19.41 -1.92 -3.32
C THR A 12 -19.77 -2.77 -4.53
N ARG A 13 -20.09 -4.06 -4.30
CA ARG A 13 -20.63 -4.87 -5.40
C ARG A 13 -21.82 -4.06 -5.95
N PRO A 14 -21.97 -3.91 -7.27
CA PRO A 14 -23.24 -3.44 -7.81
C PRO A 14 -24.35 -4.31 -7.18
N PRO A 15 -25.54 -3.75 -6.87
CA PRO A 15 -26.63 -4.54 -6.34
C PRO A 15 -26.78 -5.78 -7.22
N LEU A 16 -26.78 -6.96 -6.58
CA LEU A 16 -27.01 -8.22 -7.27
C LEU A 16 -28.21 -8.01 -8.19
N ALA A 17 -27.99 -8.12 -9.50
CA ALA A 17 -29.08 -8.08 -10.46
C ALA A 17 -30.14 -9.08 -9.99
N ALA A 18 -31.40 -8.63 -9.97
CA ALA A 18 -32.50 -9.43 -9.47
C ALA A 18 -32.48 -10.82 -10.12
N LEU A 19 -32.59 -11.86 -9.27
CA LEU A 19 -32.67 -13.25 -9.72
C LEU A 19 -33.79 -13.39 -10.76
N PRO A 20 -33.56 -14.11 -11.87
CA PRO A 20 -34.59 -14.33 -12.86
C PRO A 20 -35.75 -15.13 -12.24
N THR A 21 -36.95 -14.55 -12.24
CA THR A 21 -38.16 -15.12 -11.62
C THR A 21 -38.88 -16.15 -12.49
N SER A 22 -38.37 -16.43 -13.69
CA SER A 22 -39.00 -17.33 -14.65
C SER A 22 -38.36 -18.74 -14.59
N PRO A 23 -39.16 -19.83 -14.56
CA PRO A 23 -38.64 -21.19 -14.40
C PRO A 23 -37.67 -21.59 -15.52
N ALA A 24 -37.87 -21.08 -16.74
CA ALA A 24 -36.95 -21.31 -17.85
C ALA A 24 -35.57 -20.65 -17.64
N ALA A 25 -35.55 -19.44 -17.07
CA ALA A 25 -34.32 -18.71 -16.80
C ALA A 25 -33.55 -19.28 -15.59
N LEU A 26 -34.27 -19.90 -14.65
CA LEU A 26 -33.69 -20.66 -13.53
C LEU A 26 -32.96 -21.92 -14.00
N VAL A 27 -33.54 -22.65 -14.96
CA VAL A 27 -32.90 -23.84 -15.58
C VAL A 27 -31.65 -23.44 -16.36
N VAL A 28 -31.69 -22.34 -17.11
CA VAL A 28 -30.51 -21.82 -17.84
C VAL A 28 -29.40 -21.39 -16.88
N ALA A 29 -29.75 -20.71 -15.77
CA ALA A 29 -28.78 -20.32 -14.75
C ALA A 29 -28.14 -21.53 -14.04
N LEU A 30 -28.93 -22.56 -13.72
CA LEU A 30 -28.44 -23.79 -13.09
C LEU A 30 -27.53 -24.59 -14.04
N LEU A 31 -27.86 -24.66 -15.33
CA LEU A 31 -27.02 -25.31 -16.33
C LEU A 31 -25.71 -24.55 -16.56
N ALA A 32 -25.74 -23.21 -16.56
CA ALA A 32 -24.53 -22.38 -16.66
C ALA A 32 -23.60 -22.55 -15.43
N VAL A 33 -24.17 -22.68 -14.23
CA VAL A 33 -23.41 -22.95 -13.00
C VAL A 33 -22.82 -24.37 -13.01
N ALA A 34 -23.56 -25.37 -13.49
CA ALA A 34 -23.06 -26.74 -13.63
C ALA A 34 -21.90 -26.85 -14.64
N VAL A 35 -21.97 -26.11 -15.76
CA VAL A 35 -20.86 -26.03 -16.73
C VAL A 35 -19.63 -25.31 -16.14
N LEU A 36 -19.83 -24.28 -15.30
CA LEU A 36 -18.74 -23.61 -14.58
C LEU A 36 -18.06 -24.52 -13.55
N LEU A 37 -18.83 -25.39 -12.88
CA LEU A 37 -18.32 -26.33 -11.88
C LEU A 37 -17.54 -27.50 -12.50
N CYS A 38 -17.81 -27.86 -13.76
CA CYS A 38 -17.15 -28.97 -14.45
C CYS A 38 -15.82 -28.61 -15.14
N ASN A 39 -15.50 -27.32 -15.32
CA ASN A 39 -14.35 -26.88 -16.13
C ASN A 39 -13.25 -26.11 -15.37
N GLY A 40 -13.18 -26.16 -14.04
CA GLY A 40 -12.13 -25.42 -13.34
C GLY A 40 -11.97 -25.78 -11.87
N GLY A 41 -11.29 -26.90 -11.59
CA GLY A 41 -10.58 -27.10 -10.34
C GLY A 41 -9.38 -26.15 -10.24
N GLY A 42 -9.64 -24.85 -10.16
CA GLY A 42 -8.63 -23.85 -9.86
C GLY A 42 -8.46 -23.77 -8.35
N SER A 43 -7.50 -24.52 -7.81
CA SER A 43 -6.97 -24.21 -6.48
C SER A 43 -6.53 -22.74 -6.50
N ALA A 44 -7.11 -21.91 -5.64
CA ALA A 44 -6.60 -20.58 -5.36
C ALA A 44 -5.27 -20.74 -4.61
N ALA A 45 -4.23 -21.18 -5.31
CA ALA A 45 -2.88 -20.83 -4.94
C ALA A 45 -2.83 -19.30 -5.07
N ALA A 46 -2.64 -18.61 -3.95
CA ALA A 46 -2.20 -17.23 -3.95
C ALA A 46 -0.86 -17.21 -4.72
N GLY A 47 -0.93 -17.05 -6.04
CA GLY A 47 0.25 -16.82 -6.85
C GLY A 47 0.82 -15.50 -6.38
N ALA A 48 1.94 -15.55 -5.67
CA ALA A 48 2.81 -14.40 -5.54
C ALA A 48 3.15 -13.96 -6.96
N GLY A 49 2.40 -12.98 -7.47
CA GLY A 49 2.68 -12.37 -8.75
C GLY A 49 4.11 -11.86 -8.68
N GLN A 50 4.97 -12.33 -9.59
CA GLN A 50 6.34 -11.89 -9.62
C GLN A 50 6.36 -10.37 -9.85
N LEU A 51 6.87 -9.63 -8.87
CA LEU A 51 7.02 -8.18 -8.98
C LEU A 51 8.10 -7.88 -10.02
N ASP A 52 7.85 -6.89 -10.86
CA ASP A 52 8.75 -6.53 -11.96
C ASP A 52 8.93 -5.01 -12.10
N VAL A 53 10.13 -4.60 -12.47
CA VAL A 53 10.43 -3.20 -12.78
C VAL A 53 9.85 -2.88 -14.14
N GLY A 54 9.03 -1.83 -14.23
CA GLY A 54 8.34 -1.49 -15.47
C GLY A 54 7.12 -2.37 -15.77
N TYR A 55 6.52 -2.99 -14.74
CA TYR A 55 5.28 -3.79 -14.86
C TYR A 55 4.17 -3.10 -15.68
N TYR A 56 4.00 -1.79 -15.51
CA TYR A 56 2.99 -0.98 -16.20
C TYR A 56 3.47 -0.35 -17.52
N SER A 57 4.70 -0.59 -17.96
CA SER A 57 5.30 0.07 -19.14
C SER A 57 4.49 -0.07 -20.43
N LYS A 58 3.70 -1.16 -20.57
CA LYS A 58 2.84 -1.40 -21.74
C LYS A 58 1.37 -1.05 -21.48
N THR A 59 0.88 -1.27 -20.26
CA THR A 59 -0.54 -1.16 -19.92
C THR A 59 -0.93 0.22 -19.42
N CYS A 60 -0.02 0.90 -18.71
CA CYS A 60 -0.17 2.29 -18.29
C CYS A 60 1.19 3.00 -18.26
N PRO A 61 1.74 3.39 -19.43
CA PRO A 61 3.08 3.98 -19.52
C PRO A 61 3.24 5.27 -18.69
N ALA A 62 2.14 6.01 -18.50
CA ALA A 62 2.11 7.25 -17.74
C ALA A 62 1.97 7.04 -16.21
N ALA A 63 1.87 5.79 -15.72
CA ALA A 63 1.54 5.51 -14.33
C ALA A 63 2.52 6.16 -13.34
N GLU A 64 3.81 5.91 -13.51
CA GLU A 64 4.83 6.44 -12.58
C GLU A 64 4.92 7.96 -12.64
N ASP A 65 4.76 8.57 -13.82
CA ASP A 65 4.79 10.02 -13.96
C ASP A 65 3.57 10.69 -13.31
N ILE A 66 2.37 10.10 -13.45
CA ILE A 66 1.16 10.60 -12.78
C ILE A 66 1.33 10.55 -11.26
N VAL A 67 1.80 9.43 -10.71
CA VAL A 67 2.04 9.31 -9.26
C VAL A 67 3.09 10.31 -8.79
N ARG A 68 4.21 10.43 -9.51
CA ARG A 68 5.30 11.35 -9.15
C ARG A 68 4.84 12.79 -9.15
N ASN A 69 4.12 13.23 -10.17
CA ASN A 69 3.66 14.62 -10.30
C ASN A 69 2.66 15.00 -9.21
N GLU A 70 1.68 14.14 -8.94
CA GLU A 70 0.67 14.39 -7.90
C GLU A 70 1.29 14.35 -6.48
N THR A 71 2.23 13.44 -6.24
CA THR A 71 3.03 13.40 -5.00
C THR A 71 3.86 14.66 -4.83
N ALA A 72 4.59 15.08 -5.88
CA ALA A 72 5.45 16.26 -5.86
C ALA A 72 4.66 17.54 -5.60
N ALA A 73 3.49 17.70 -6.22
CA ALA A 73 2.61 18.83 -5.96
C ALA A 73 2.17 18.90 -4.49
N ALA A 74 1.71 17.77 -3.94
CA ALA A 74 1.23 17.72 -2.56
C ALA A 74 2.35 17.91 -1.52
N VAL A 75 3.53 17.32 -1.74
CA VAL A 75 4.69 17.52 -0.86
C VAL A 75 5.24 18.94 -0.98
N GLY A 76 5.17 19.56 -2.16
CA GLY A 76 5.54 20.96 -2.35
C GLY A 76 4.66 21.92 -1.54
N GLU A 77 3.39 21.59 -1.35
CA GLU A 77 2.46 22.35 -0.49
C GLU A 77 2.63 22.03 0.99
N SER A 78 2.95 20.78 1.35
CA SER A 78 3.09 20.32 2.74
C SER A 78 4.28 19.35 2.85
N PRO A 79 5.49 19.85 3.16
CA PRO A 79 6.70 19.02 3.19
C PRO A 79 6.64 17.84 4.17
N ASP A 80 5.92 17.98 5.28
CA ASP A 80 5.71 16.91 6.28
C ASP A 80 4.90 15.72 5.74
N LEU A 81 4.22 15.89 4.59
CA LEU A 81 3.47 14.82 3.94
C LEU A 81 4.40 13.72 3.41
N ALA A 82 5.63 14.03 3.01
CA ALA A 82 6.57 13.02 2.51
C ALA A 82 6.80 11.90 3.54
N ALA A 83 7.06 12.29 4.79
CA ALA A 83 7.19 11.37 5.92
C ALA A 83 5.90 10.58 6.19
N ALA A 84 4.75 11.24 6.10
CA ALA A 84 3.45 10.59 6.32
C ALA A 84 3.14 9.52 5.26
N LEU A 85 3.54 9.74 4.00
CA LEU A 85 3.35 8.77 2.91
C LEU A 85 4.23 7.54 3.06
N LEU A 86 5.50 7.74 3.45
CA LEU A 86 6.40 6.63 3.75
C LEU A 86 5.86 5.80 4.92
N ARG A 87 5.38 6.46 5.98
CA ARG A 87 4.75 5.80 7.11
C ARG A 87 3.48 5.04 6.70
N LEU A 88 2.63 5.62 5.84
CA LEU A 88 1.44 4.94 5.34
C LEU A 88 1.80 3.65 4.60
N HIS A 89 2.81 3.67 3.73
CA HIS A 89 3.28 2.47 3.03
C HIS A 89 3.90 1.43 3.99
N TYR A 90 4.66 1.88 5.00
CA TYR A 90 5.19 1.00 6.03
C TYR A 90 4.06 0.28 6.79
N HIS A 91 3.04 1.01 7.22
CA HIS A 91 1.90 0.44 7.96
C HIS A 91 1.11 -0.57 7.12
N ASP A 92 0.95 -0.32 5.82
CA ASP A 92 0.38 -1.29 4.87
C ASP A 92 1.22 -2.58 4.84
N CYS A 93 2.51 -2.47 4.50
CA CYS A 93 3.38 -3.63 4.35
C CYS A 93 3.57 -4.44 5.64
N PHE A 94 3.53 -3.80 6.81
CA PHE A 94 3.70 -4.49 8.08
C PHE A 94 2.48 -5.28 8.51
N VAL A 95 1.28 -4.97 8.03
CA VAL A 95 0.04 -5.66 8.40
C VAL A 95 -0.43 -6.48 7.21
N GLN A 96 -0.36 -7.81 7.30
CA GLN A 96 -0.79 -8.73 6.21
C GLN A 96 -0.09 -8.57 4.85
N GLY A 97 0.87 -7.65 4.71
CA GLY A 97 1.68 -7.43 3.52
C GLY A 97 1.26 -6.19 2.74
N CYS A 98 2.03 -5.82 1.70
CA CYS A 98 1.75 -4.61 0.92
C CYS A 98 0.58 -4.84 -0.05
N ASP A 99 -0.66 -4.73 0.43
CA ASP A 99 -1.86 -5.01 -0.34
C ASP A 99 -2.89 -3.86 -0.30
N ALA A 100 -2.54 -2.68 0.21
CA ALA A 100 -3.44 -1.54 0.38
C ALA A 100 -4.68 -1.83 1.26
N SER A 101 -4.65 -2.87 2.10
CA SER A 101 -5.70 -3.14 3.09
C SER A 101 -5.90 -1.97 4.06
N VAL A 102 -4.82 -1.25 4.40
CA VAL A 102 -4.87 -0.04 5.25
C VAL A 102 -5.76 1.09 4.69
N LEU A 103 -6.04 1.09 3.39
CA LEU A 103 -6.88 2.11 2.73
C LEU A 103 -8.38 1.82 2.84
N LEU A 104 -8.76 0.60 3.26
CA LEU A 104 -10.15 0.20 3.36
C LEU A 104 -10.83 0.89 4.55
N ASP A 105 -12.04 1.39 4.33
CA ASP A 105 -12.85 2.00 5.39
C ASP A 105 -13.57 0.93 6.22
N SER A 106 -13.82 1.25 7.49
CA SER A 106 -14.65 0.43 8.37
C SER A 106 -16.07 0.25 7.81
N THR A 107 -16.65 -0.91 8.10
CA THR A 107 -18.06 -1.21 7.82
C THR A 107 -18.82 -1.34 9.14
N PRO A 108 -20.17 -1.33 9.13
CA PRO A 108 -20.95 -1.48 10.36
C PRO A 108 -20.66 -2.75 11.16
N THR A 109 -20.09 -3.77 10.51
CA THR A 109 -19.77 -5.08 11.09
C THR A 109 -18.28 -5.31 11.31
N ASN A 110 -17.41 -4.39 10.91
CA ASN A 110 -15.95 -4.59 10.95
C ASN A 110 -15.20 -3.25 11.03
N THR A 111 -14.37 -3.11 12.06
CA THR A 111 -13.40 -2.01 12.16
C THR A 111 -12.17 -2.32 11.31
N ALA A 112 -11.90 -1.48 10.33
CA ALA A 112 -10.74 -1.60 9.45
C ALA A 112 -9.44 -1.14 10.14
N GLU A 113 -8.30 -1.48 9.56
CA GLU A 113 -6.98 -1.07 10.04
C GLU A 113 -6.85 0.44 10.13
N LYS A 114 -7.43 1.17 9.18
CA LYS A 114 -7.43 2.63 9.16
C LYS A 114 -7.87 3.27 10.48
N ASP A 115 -8.83 2.64 11.15
CA ASP A 115 -9.41 3.12 12.42
C ASP A 115 -8.81 2.42 13.65
N ALA A 116 -7.75 1.63 13.48
CA ALA A 116 -7.02 1.03 14.58
C ALA A 116 -6.21 2.10 15.34
N MET A 117 -6.04 1.91 16.66
CA MET A 117 -5.27 2.82 17.52
C MET A 117 -3.88 3.21 16.96
N PRO A 118 -3.01 2.28 16.49
CA PRO A 118 -1.70 2.67 15.93
C PRO A 118 -1.79 3.49 14.63
N ASN A 119 -2.93 3.45 13.94
CA ASN A 119 -3.15 4.06 12.63
C ASN A 119 -3.87 5.41 12.70
N GLY A 120 -4.37 5.82 13.86
CA GLY A 120 -5.12 7.08 14.01
C GLY A 120 -4.34 8.36 13.67
N SER A 121 -3.01 8.27 13.50
CA SER A 121 -2.14 9.37 13.07
C SER A 121 -1.64 9.25 11.63
N LEU A 122 -2.10 8.24 10.87
CA LEU A 122 -1.79 8.12 9.44
C LEU A 122 -2.48 9.24 8.66
N ARG A 123 -1.79 9.77 7.65
CA ARG A 123 -2.26 10.85 6.77
C ARG A 123 -1.92 10.50 5.32
N GLY A 124 -2.50 11.24 4.38
CA GLY A 124 -2.24 11.06 2.94
C GLY A 124 -3.27 10.20 2.20
N PHE A 125 -4.31 9.69 2.87
CA PHE A 125 -5.39 8.92 2.24
C PHE A 125 -6.09 9.67 1.08
N ASP A 126 -6.28 10.98 1.22
CA ASP A 126 -6.92 11.80 0.18
C ASP A 126 -6.03 12.01 -1.04
N LEU A 127 -4.70 12.08 -0.83
CA LEU A 127 -3.74 12.11 -1.92
C LEU A 127 -3.75 10.79 -2.69
N VAL A 128 -3.73 9.65 -1.99
CA VAL A 128 -3.85 8.33 -2.63
C VAL A 128 -5.12 8.25 -3.46
N ALA A 129 -6.23 8.78 -2.95
CA ALA A 129 -7.46 8.84 -3.71
C ALA A 129 -7.29 9.69 -4.98
N ARG A 130 -6.82 10.94 -4.84
CA ARG A 130 -6.61 11.82 -5.99
C ARG A 130 -5.71 11.21 -7.07
N VAL A 131 -4.61 10.56 -6.67
CA VAL A 131 -3.69 9.85 -7.58
C VAL A 131 -4.42 8.73 -8.31
N LYS A 132 -5.17 7.91 -7.59
CA LYS A 132 -5.92 6.81 -8.19
C LYS A 132 -6.99 7.32 -9.15
N ASP A 133 -7.66 8.43 -8.88
CA ASP A 133 -8.63 9.02 -9.81
C ASP A 133 -7.96 9.47 -11.11
N ARG A 134 -6.77 10.07 -11.03
CA ARG A 134 -5.97 10.42 -12.21
C ARG A 134 -5.54 9.19 -13.01
N LEU A 135 -5.12 8.14 -12.33
CA LEU A 135 -4.73 6.88 -12.96
C LEU A 135 -5.92 6.19 -13.62
N GLU A 136 -7.11 6.18 -13.00
CA GLU A 136 -8.31 5.60 -13.59
C GLU A 136 -8.80 6.37 -14.82
N GLN A 137 -8.54 7.69 -14.89
CA GLN A 137 -8.79 8.49 -16.10
C GLN A 137 -7.83 8.15 -17.24
N ALA A 138 -6.57 7.85 -16.93
CA ALA A 138 -5.54 7.57 -17.92
C ALA A 138 -5.55 6.09 -18.38
N CYS A 139 -5.72 5.17 -17.43
CA CYS A 139 -5.64 3.72 -17.62
C CYS A 139 -6.62 2.99 -16.68
N PRO A 140 -7.90 2.88 -17.08
CA PRO A 140 -8.95 2.29 -16.26
C PRO A 140 -8.61 0.90 -15.74
N ALA A 141 -8.91 0.64 -14.47
CA ALA A 141 -8.79 -0.64 -13.78
C ALA A 141 -7.41 -1.34 -13.95
N THR A 142 -6.34 -0.58 -14.11
CA THR A 142 -5.00 -1.11 -14.44
C THR A 142 -4.04 -1.08 -13.25
N VAL A 143 -3.85 0.08 -12.63
CA VAL A 143 -2.85 0.26 -11.56
C VAL A 143 -3.48 -0.03 -10.19
N SER A 144 -2.85 -0.89 -9.39
CA SER A 144 -3.33 -1.24 -8.04
C SER A 144 -3.07 -0.12 -7.04
N CYS A 145 -3.87 -0.05 -5.98
CA CYS A 145 -3.65 0.86 -4.87
C CYS A 145 -2.40 0.52 -4.06
N ALA A 146 -2.09 -0.78 -3.94
CA ALA A 146 -0.86 -1.24 -3.32
C ALA A 146 0.39 -0.71 -4.04
N ASP A 147 0.40 -0.72 -5.38
CA ASP A 147 1.51 -0.17 -6.15
C ASP A 147 1.54 1.36 -6.14
N ILE A 148 0.39 2.03 -6.02
CA ILE A 148 0.35 3.50 -5.78
C ILE A 148 1.08 3.85 -4.48
N LEU A 149 0.82 3.13 -3.37
CA LEU A 149 1.51 3.37 -2.10
C LEU A 149 3.03 3.17 -2.24
N ALA A 150 3.47 2.13 -2.93
CA ALA A 150 4.89 1.86 -3.15
C ALA A 150 5.58 2.96 -3.97
N LEU A 151 4.94 3.42 -5.05
CA LEU A 151 5.44 4.51 -5.89
C LEU A 151 5.49 5.84 -5.12
N MET A 152 4.43 6.18 -4.39
CA MET A 152 4.36 7.38 -3.56
C MET A 152 5.43 7.40 -2.48
N ALA A 153 5.73 6.25 -1.85
CA ALA A 153 6.79 6.14 -0.85
C ALA A 153 8.18 6.40 -1.45
N ARG A 154 8.49 5.82 -2.63
CA ARG A 154 9.73 6.13 -3.37
C ARG A 154 9.81 7.61 -3.70
N ASP A 155 8.74 8.19 -4.24
CA ASP A 155 8.72 9.59 -4.67
C ASP A 155 8.89 10.54 -3.47
N ALA A 156 8.26 10.23 -2.34
CA ALA A 156 8.43 10.99 -1.10
C ALA A 156 9.89 11.00 -0.61
N VAL A 157 10.59 9.86 -0.69
CA VAL A 157 12.02 9.79 -0.33
C VAL A 157 12.87 10.63 -1.29
N ALA A 158 12.64 10.51 -2.60
CA ALA A 158 13.37 11.29 -3.60
C ALA A 158 13.15 12.80 -3.43
N LEU A 159 11.92 13.23 -3.14
CA LEU A 159 11.57 14.63 -2.86
C LEU A 159 12.21 15.15 -1.56
N SER A 160 12.52 14.26 -0.62
CA SER A 160 13.22 14.56 0.64
C SER A 160 14.75 14.50 0.51
N GLN A 161 15.28 14.62 -0.72
CA GLN A 161 16.71 14.53 -1.05
C GLN A 161 17.33 13.14 -0.78
N GLY A 162 16.51 12.11 -0.60
CA GLY A 162 16.95 10.74 -0.54
C GLY A 162 17.23 10.15 -1.93
N PRO A 163 17.72 8.90 -2.00
CA PRO A 163 17.93 8.23 -3.27
C PRO A 163 16.60 7.94 -3.97
N SER A 164 16.64 7.80 -5.29
CA SER A 164 15.55 7.20 -6.07
C SER A 164 15.98 5.80 -6.52
N TRP A 165 15.03 4.88 -6.64
CA TRP A 165 15.28 3.51 -7.08
C TRP A 165 14.15 3.00 -7.96
N PRO A 166 14.42 2.03 -8.86
CA PRO A 166 13.38 1.31 -9.58
C PRO A 166 12.52 0.51 -8.59
N VAL A 167 11.20 0.73 -8.62
CA VAL A 167 10.25 0.00 -7.77
C VAL A 167 9.73 -1.20 -8.56
N ALA A 168 9.83 -2.40 -7.99
CA ALA A 168 9.15 -3.55 -8.57
C ALA A 168 7.66 -3.50 -8.24
N LEU A 169 6.83 -3.58 -9.27
CA LEU A 169 5.37 -3.39 -9.23
C LEU A 169 4.66 -4.68 -9.68
N GLY A 170 3.34 -4.69 -9.60
CA GLY A 170 2.49 -5.85 -9.89
C GLY A 170 1.74 -6.38 -8.66
N ARG A 171 1.69 -5.61 -7.57
CA ARG A 171 0.90 -5.94 -6.38
C ARG A 171 -0.59 -5.89 -6.69
N ARG A 172 -1.37 -6.57 -5.87
CA ARG A 172 -2.84 -6.60 -5.98
C ARG A 172 -3.48 -6.14 -4.69
N ASP A 173 -4.62 -5.48 -4.83
CA ASP A 173 -5.34 -4.91 -3.69
C ASP A 173 -6.00 -6.01 -2.85
N GLY A 174 -5.76 -5.93 -1.55
CA GLY A 174 -6.40 -6.68 -0.50
C GLY A 174 -7.90 -6.42 -0.46
N ARG A 175 -8.65 -7.43 0.01
CA ARG A 175 -10.13 -7.37 0.06
C ARG A 175 -10.65 -7.28 1.48
N THR A 176 -9.79 -7.46 2.46
CA THR A 176 -10.09 -7.53 3.88
C THR A 176 -9.20 -6.54 4.60
N SER A 177 -9.73 -5.93 5.65
CA SER A 177 -8.95 -5.10 6.55
C SER A 177 -9.51 -5.27 7.95
N SER A 178 -8.65 -5.40 8.95
CA SER A 178 -9.08 -5.59 10.33
C SER A 178 -8.16 -4.88 11.31
N ALA A 179 -8.75 -4.06 12.18
CA ALA A 179 -8.03 -3.41 13.27
C ALA A 179 -7.30 -4.41 14.19
N ALA A 180 -7.78 -5.65 14.29
CA ALA A 180 -7.13 -6.70 15.08
C ALA A 180 -5.76 -7.10 14.50
N SER A 181 -5.57 -6.99 13.19
CA SER A 181 -4.30 -7.32 12.52
C SER A 181 -3.22 -6.27 12.76
N CYS A 182 -3.59 -5.06 13.19
CA CYS A 182 -2.64 -4.02 13.56
C CYS A 182 -1.82 -4.34 14.83
N GLY A 183 -2.13 -5.43 15.54
CA GLY A 183 -1.27 -5.94 16.62
C GLY A 183 0.11 -6.40 16.15
N GLU A 184 0.29 -6.60 14.84
CA GLU A 184 1.59 -6.90 14.21
C GLU A 184 2.52 -5.67 14.15
N LEU A 185 1.97 -4.46 14.30
CA LEU A 185 2.76 -3.24 14.28
C LEU A 185 3.59 -3.14 15.57
N PRO A 186 4.91 -2.98 15.46
CA PRO A 186 5.73 -2.76 16.64
C PRO A 186 5.32 -1.47 17.33
N PRO A 187 5.35 -1.42 18.68
CA PRO A 187 5.05 -0.21 19.40
C PRO A 187 6.09 0.87 19.10
N LEU A 188 5.63 2.13 19.00
CA LEU A 188 6.48 3.31 18.75
C LEU A 188 7.55 3.54 19.83
N ARG A 189 7.36 2.94 21.01
CA ARG A 189 8.30 2.95 22.13
C ARG A 189 8.33 1.55 22.72
N GLY A 190 9.52 0.95 22.85
CA GLY A 190 9.63 -0.41 23.36
C GLY A 190 11.04 -0.95 23.36
N ASP A 191 11.15 -2.21 23.77
CA ASP A 191 12.40 -2.97 23.78
C ASP A 191 12.92 -3.17 22.35
N VAL A 192 14.19 -2.85 22.13
CA VAL A 192 14.87 -3.06 20.83
C VAL A 192 14.80 -4.53 20.40
N ASN A 193 14.81 -5.47 21.34
CA ASN A 193 14.67 -6.89 21.02
C ASN A 193 13.29 -7.22 20.42
N LEU A 194 12.22 -6.58 20.92
CA LEU A 194 10.88 -6.73 20.36
C LEU A 194 10.84 -6.23 18.92
N LEU A 195 11.49 -5.10 18.64
CA LEU A 195 11.60 -4.53 17.31
C LEU A 195 12.39 -5.45 16.36
N VAL A 196 13.53 -5.99 16.81
CA VAL A 196 14.32 -6.96 16.03
C VAL A 196 13.49 -8.19 15.69
N HIS A 197 12.73 -8.73 16.65
CA HIS A 197 11.86 -9.88 16.41
C HIS A 197 10.71 -9.58 15.45
N ALA A 198 10.08 -8.42 15.56
CA ALA A 198 9.00 -8.01 14.66
C ALA A 198 9.48 -7.87 13.21
N PHE A 199 10.67 -7.29 13.00
CA PHE A 199 11.28 -7.16 11.67
C PHE A 199 11.70 -8.51 11.11
N ALA A 200 12.31 -9.37 11.93
CA ALA A 200 12.68 -10.73 11.53
C ALA A 200 11.46 -11.54 11.08
N ALA A 201 10.29 -11.35 11.72
CA ALA A 201 9.04 -11.98 11.31
C ALA A 201 8.54 -11.51 9.93
N LYS A 202 9.00 -10.36 9.44
CA LYS A 202 8.75 -9.83 8.10
C LYS A 202 9.88 -10.13 7.10
N GLY A 203 10.85 -10.96 7.51
CA GLY A 203 12.03 -11.27 6.70
C GLY A 203 13.01 -10.10 6.57
N LEU A 204 12.90 -9.10 7.47
CA LEU A 204 13.77 -7.93 7.54
C LEU A 204 14.83 -8.13 8.63
N GLY A 205 16.06 -7.68 8.37
CA GLY A 205 17.19 -7.81 9.28
C GLY A 205 17.37 -6.60 10.20
N VAL A 206 18.36 -6.68 11.09
CA VAL A 206 18.72 -5.58 12.02
C VAL A 206 19.11 -4.30 11.28
N LYS A 207 19.69 -4.41 10.08
CA LYS A 207 20.02 -3.26 9.23
C LYS A 207 18.76 -2.49 8.79
N ASP A 208 17.68 -3.21 8.49
CA ASP A 208 16.39 -2.62 8.11
C ASP A 208 15.69 -1.98 9.32
N LEU A 209 15.95 -2.50 10.53
CA LEU A 209 15.44 -1.92 11.77
C LEU A 209 16.11 -0.58 12.12
N VAL A 210 17.46 -0.52 12.08
CA VAL A 210 18.22 0.71 12.37
C VAL A 210 17.79 1.85 11.43
N LEU A 211 17.33 1.50 10.23
CA LEU A 211 16.83 2.41 9.22
C LEU A 211 15.54 3.17 9.59
N ILE A 212 14.71 2.62 10.49
CA ILE A 212 13.38 3.15 10.82
C ILE A 212 13.35 3.91 12.16
N LEU A 213 14.38 3.80 13.00
CA LEU A 213 14.36 4.28 14.40
C LEU A 213 14.81 5.72 14.67
N GLU A 214 14.94 6.60 13.67
CA GLU A 214 15.20 8.02 13.95
C GLU A 214 13.91 8.83 14.10
N ASN A 215 13.24 8.73 15.26
CA ASN A 215 12.61 9.92 15.87
C ASN A 215 12.24 9.81 17.36
N HIS A 216 13.25 9.78 18.23
CA HIS A 216 13.14 10.41 19.55
C HIS A 216 14.53 10.87 20.00
N ARG A 217 14.94 12.07 19.57
CA ARG A 217 16.01 12.82 20.25
C ARG A 217 15.50 14.21 20.64
N GLU A 218 15.18 14.37 21.91
CA GLU A 218 15.43 15.66 22.56
C GLU A 218 16.95 15.88 22.53
N SER A 219 17.39 16.92 21.83
CA SER A 219 18.72 17.56 21.89
C SER A 219 19.95 16.65 21.71
N LEU A 220 20.51 16.59 20.49
CA LEU A 220 21.97 16.58 20.29
C LEU A 220 22.35 17.32 19.00
N SER A 221 22.89 18.53 19.16
CA SER A 221 23.76 19.34 18.28
C SER A 221 23.85 18.98 16.78
N ALA A 222 23.55 19.98 15.95
CA ALA A 222 23.61 20.08 14.50
C ALA A 222 24.97 19.74 13.82
N SER A 223 25.54 18.55 14.04
CA SER A 223 26.88 18.24 13.53
C SER A 223 27.05 16.88 12.84
N ARG A 224 25.98 16.15 12.49
CA ARG A 224 26.08 14.92 11.69
C ARG A 224 25.07 14.87 10.55
N GLN A 225 25.06 15.90 9.72
CA GLN A 225 24.21 15.98 8.52
C GLN A 225 24.83 15.34 7.27
N ASN A 226 25.78 14.41 7.38
CA ASN A 226 26.41 13.83 6.19
C ASN A 226 26.82 12.36 6.41
N GLN A 227 26.56 11.58 5.36
CA GLN A 227 26.81 10.14 5.15
C GLN A 227 25.77 9.19 5.71
N LEU A 228 24.85 8.74 4.84
CA LEU A 228 24.40 7.35 4.85
C LEU A 228 24.32 6.83 3.40
N GLU A 229 25.18 5.86 3.10
CA GLU A 229 25.31 5.10 1.85
C GLU A 229 24.55 3.76 1.94
N LEU A 230 23.84 3.42 0.84
CA LEU A 230 23.67 2.09 0.17
C LEU A 230 22.91 0.95 0.90
N TYR A 231 22.24 -0.05 0.28
CA TYR A 231 21.86 -0.43 -1.10
C TYR A 231 21.08 -1.77 -1.05
N GLN A 232 20.15 -1.94 -2.00
CA GLN A 232 19.50 -3.13 -2.62
C GLN A 232 18.96 -4.36 -1.87
N THR A 233 17.72 -4.67 -2.29
CA THR A 233 17.04 -5.97 -2.50
C THR A 233 17.57 -7.17 -1.73
N GLY A 234 16.79 -7.58 -0.71
CA GLY A 234 16.91 -8.90 -0.12
C GLY A 234 16.62 -10.00 -1.16
N SER A 235 17.37 -11.09 -1.05
CA SER A 235 17.43 -12.23 -1.98
C SER A 235 16.11 -13.01 -2.19
N ASN A 236 14.99 -12.55 -1.64
CA ASN A 236 13.68 -13.21 -1.69
C ASN A 236 12.53 -12.32 -2.23
N GLY A 237 12.84 -11.16 -2.83
CA GLY A 237 11.80 -10.25 -3.33
C GLY A 237 11.08 -9.43 -2.24
N THR A 238 11.56 -9.49 -0.99
CA THR A 238 11.17 -8.56 0.07
C THR A 238 11.82 -7.20 -0.17
N GLN A 239 10.99 -6.18 -0.43
CA GLN A 239 11.44 -4.80 -0.59
C GLN A 239 11.82 -4.22 0.77
N GLY A 240 13.08 -3.81 0.93
CA GLY A 240 13.57 -3.11 2.11
C GLY A 240 13.00 -1.68 2.16
N VAL A 241 12.53 -1.28 3.34
CA VAL A 241 12.05 0.08 3.64
C VAL A 241 13.25 1.02 3.72
N VAL A 242 13.13 2.27 3.25
CA VAL A 242 14.22 3.28 3.19
C VAL A 242 14.18 4.25 4.39
N VAL A 243 15.36 4.75 4.76
CA VAL A 243 15.68 5.54 5.97
C VAL A 243 14.73 6.72 6.17
N MET A 244 14.26 6.87 7.40
CA MET A 244 13.45 7.97 7.86
C MET A 244 14.31 8.94 8.69
N CYS A 245 14.88 9.98 8.06
CA CYS A 245 15.26 11.18 8.81
C CYS A 245 14.01 12.06 8.87
N LEU A 246 13.27 11.98 9.98
CA LEU A 246 12.14 12.87 10.20
C LEU A 246 12.68 14.28 10.48
N PHE A 247 12.41 15.20 9.56
CA PHE A 247 12.65 16.62 9.76
C PHE A 247 11.80 17.10 10.95
N ASP A 248 12.47 17.64 11.95
CA ASP A 248 11.87 18.46 12.99
C ASP A 248 11.47 19.81 12.36
N SER A 249 10.28 20.32 12.67
CA SER A 249 9.90 21.72 12.44
C SER A 249 9.72 22.40 13.79
#